data_AF-A0A1W1CV21-F1
#
_entry.id   AF-A0A1W1CV21-F1
#
_cell.length_a   1.000
_cell.length_b   1.000
_cell.length_c   1.000
_cell.angle_alpha   90.00
_cell.angle_beta   90.00
_cell.angle_gamma   90.00
#
_symmetry.space_group_name_H-M   'P 1'
#
loop_
_entity.id
_entity.type
_entity.pdbx_description
1 polymer ?
#
loop_
_entity_poly.entity_id
_entity_poly.type
_entity_poly.pdbx_seq_one_letter_code
_entity_poly.pdbx_strand_id
1 'polypeptide(L)'
;MILFVMIFFLFELYISLEVGGDIGFLWSVIWIFMSFIWGKILLKNAEVTMMANLQSLKKGKLDKKEFQNASLFYFIAAILLIIPGVLSDFLGVLALIYTVYLQFMARITPESNHNNFNPQGDDDVIDVEIIDEYSRSDRNS
;
A
#
# COMPACT_ATOMS: atom_id res chain seq x y z
N MET A 1 13.70 -23.22 1.02
CA MET A 1 12.53 -22.32 0.90
C MET A 1 11.23 -23.09 0.67
N ILE A 2 11.09 -23.88 -0.40
CA ILE A 2 9.88 -24.70 -0.66
C ILE A 2 9.53 -25.63 0.52
N LEU A 3 10.52 -26.29 1.13
CA LEU A 3 10.29 -27.21 2.24
C LEU A 3 9.58 -26.55 3.43
N PHE A 4 9.95 -25.30 3.76
CA PHE A 4 9.37 -24.58 4.88
C PHE A 4 7.90 -24.22 4.61
N VAL A 5 7.60 -23.77 3.38
CA VAL A 5 6.22 -23.47 2.96
C VAL A 5 5.35 -24.72 3.00
N MET A 6 5.87 -25.87 2.56
CA MET A 6 5.16 -27.14 2.62
C MET A 6 4.91 -27.60 4.07
N ILE A 7 5.91 -27.47 4.95
CA ILE A 7 5.75 -27.77 6.38
C ILE A 7 4.67 -26.89 7.01
N PHE A 8 4.70 -25.59 6.71
CA PHE A 8 3.71 -24.64 7.21
C PHE A 8 2.30 -24.98 6.75
N PHE A 9 2.13 -25.32 5.46
CA PHE A 9 0.83 -25.72 4.92
C PHE A 9 0.29 -27.02 5.54
N LEU A 10 1.15 -28.02 5.74
CA LEU A 10 0.74 -29.26 6.42
C LEU A 10 0.34 -29.00 7.88
N PHE A 11 1.04 -28.09 8.55
CA PHE A 11 0.72 -27.69 9.91
C PHE A 11 -0.63 -26.97 10.01
N GLU A 12 -0.92 -26.04 9.08
CA GLU A 12 -2.23 -25.39 8.96
C GLU A 12 -3.36 -26.39 8.71
N LEU A 13 -3.11 -27.35 7.82
CA LEU A 13 -4.09 -28.40 7.51
C LEU A 13 -4.34 -29.28 8.73
N TYR A 14 -3.31 -29.62 9.50
CA TYR A 14 -3.45 -30.36 10.76
C TYR A 14 -4.34 -29.61 11.77
N ILE A 15 -4.05 -28.33 12.04
CA ILE A 15 -4.86 -27.51 12.97
C ILE A 15 -6.29 -27.37 12.46
N SER A 16 -6.47 -27.13 11.15
CA SER A 16 -7.80 -26.96 10.56
C SER A 16 -8.62 -28.23 10.61
N LEU A 17 -8.00 -29.41 10.49
CA LEU A 17 -8.68 -30.69 10.69
C LEU A 17 -9.04 -30.93 12.15
N GLU A 18 -8.16 -30.57 13.10
CA GLU A 18 -8.42 -30.71 14.53
C GLU A 18 -9.60 -29.81 14.96
N VAL A 19 -9.54 -28.52 14.61
CA VAL A 19 -10.64 -27.57 14.83
C VAL A 19 -11.89 -27.98 14.05
N GLY A 20 -11.73 -28.54 12.86
CA GLY A 20 -12.85 -29.01 12.06
C GLY A 20 -13.53 -30.27 12.58
N GLY A 21 -12.79 -31.10 13.34
CA GLY A 21 -13.35 -32.22 14.09
C GLY A 21 -14.32 -31.75 15.17
N ASP A 22 -13.97 -30.67 15.88
CA ASP A 22 -14.79 -30.12 16.96
C ASP A 22 -16.05 -29.41 16.45
N ILE A 23 -15.93 -28.65 15.35
CA ILE A 23 -17.05 -27.87 14.79
C ILE A 23 -17.92 -28.72 13.84
N GLY A 24 -17.35 -29.78 13.27
CA GLY A 24 -17.99 -30.66 12.31
C GLY A 24 -17.56 -30.39 10.86
N PHE A 25 -17.27 -31.47 10.13
CA PHE A 25 -16.67 -31.42 8.78
C PHE A 25 -17.38 -30.48 7.80
N LEU A 26 -18.72 -30.54 7.71
CA LEU A 26 -19.48 -29.70 6.79
C LEU A 26 -19.31 -28.21 7.08
N TRP A 27 -19.26 -27.85 8.36
CA TRP A 27 -19.09 -26.45 8.77
C TRP A 27 -17.69 -25.93 8.47
N SER A 28 -16.67 -26.78 8.67
CA SER A 28 -15.28 -26.46 8.33
C SER A 28 -15.11 -26.24 6.83
N VAL A 29 -15.73 -27.08 6.00
CA VAL A 29 -15.70 -26.91 4.54
C VAL A 29 -16.33 -25.58 4.15
N ILE A 30 -17.50 -25.24 4.70
CA ILE A 30 -18.15 -23.94 4.43
C ILE A 30 -17.25 -22.79 4.85
N TRP A 31 -16.65 -22.86 6.04
CA TRP A 31 -15.76 -21.83 6.55
C TRP A 31 -14.54 -21.62 5.65
N ILE A 32 -13.84 -22.70 5.29
CA ILE A 32 -12.68 -22.67 4.39
C ILE A 32 -13.06 -22.08 3.01
N PHE A 33 -14.20 -22.50 2.46
CA PHE A 33 -14.68 -21.93 1.20
C PHE A 33 -14.99 -20.43 1.32
N MET A 34 -15.61 -20.02 2.44
CA MET A 34 -15.96 -18.62 2.64
C MET A 34 -14.71 -17.75 2.82
N SER A 35 -13.73 -18.19 3.62
CA SER A 35 -12.46 -17.47 3.80
C SER A 35 -11.69 -17.37 2.49
N PHE A 36 -11.63 -18.45 1.71
CA PHE A 36 -11.01 -18.43 0.38
C PHE A 36 -11.68 -17.43 -0.59
N ILE A 37 -13.02 -17.41 -0.65
CA ILE A 37 -13.77 -16.46 -1.49
C ILE A 37 -13.49 -15.03 -1.04
N TRP A 38 -13.52 -14.78 0.26
CA TRP A 38 -13.22 -13.46 0.83
C TRP A 38 -11.79 -13.03 0.51
N GLY A 39 -10.81 -13.92 0.72
CA GLY A 39 -9.40 -13.67 0.39
C GLY A 39 -9.21 -13.32 -1.08
N LYS A 40 -9.89 -14.04 -1.98
CA LYS A 40 -9.90 -13.74 -3.43
C LYS A 40 -10.46 -12.35 -3.75
N ILE A 41 -11.56 -11.95 -3.10
CA ILE A 41 -12.17 -10.64 -3.29
C ILE A 41 -11.22 -9.53 -2.79
N LEU A 42 -10.65 -9.73 -1.59
CA LEU A 42 -9.67 -8.82 -1.00
C LEU A 42 -8.44 -8.67 -1.90
N LEU A 43 -7.93 -9.78 -2.45
CA LEU A 43 -6.75 -9.79 -3.32
C LEU A 43 -6.99 -8.98 -4.59
N LYS A 44 -8.15 -9.16 -5.23
CA LYS A 44 -8.54 -8.39 -6.42
C LYS A 44 -8.58 -6.87 -6.13
N ASN A 45 -9.09 -6.48 -4.98
CA ASN A 45 -9.13 -5.07 -4.56
C ASN A 45 -7.73 -4.53 -4.24
N ALA A 46 -6.87 -5.38 -3.65
CA ALA A 46 -5.49 -5.05 -3.34
C ALA A 46 -4.69 -4.79 -4.62
N GLU A 47 -4.83 -5.66 -5.63
CA GLU A 47 -4.16 -5.54 -6.93
C GLU A 47 -4.53 -4.22 -7.64
N VAL A 48 -5.83 -3.90 -7.73
CA VAL A 48 -6.30 -2.65 -8.36
C VAL A 48 -5.73 -1.42 -7.65
N THR A 49 -5.81 -1.41 -6.32
CA THR A 49 -5.29 -0.32 -5.49
C THR A 49 -3.77 -0.17 -5.68
N MET A 50 -3.03 -1.27 -5.68
CA MET A 50 -1.58 -1.28 -5.85
C MET A 50 -1.18 -0.77 -7.24
N MET A 51 -1.88 -1.18 -8.31
CA MET A 51 -1.63 -0.66 -9.66
C MET A 51 -1.91 0.84 -9.77
N ALA A 52 -3.02 1.33 -9.21
CA ALA A 52 -3.35 2.76 -9.20
C ALA A 52 -2.31 3.59 -8.45
N ASN A 53 -1.82 3.07 -7.32
CA ASN A 53 -0.75 3.68 -6.54
C ASN A 53 0.57 3.69 -7.31
N LEU A 54 0.96 2.61 -7.97
CA LEU A 54 2.17 2.55 -8.80
C LEU A 54 2.14 3.57 -9.94
N GLN A 55 0.99 3.75 -10.60
CA GLN A 55 0.81 4.77 -11.64
C GLN A 55 0.96 6.19 -11.07
N SER A 56 0.49 6.42 -9.84
CA SER A 56 0.54 7.72 -9.18
C SER A 56 1.94 8.04 -8.60
N LEU A 57 2.67 7.01 -8.15
CA LEU A 57 4.08 7.10 -7.76
C LEU A 57 4.97 7.47 -8.95
N LYS A 58 4.72 6.88 -10.13
CA LYS A 58 5.42 7.26 -11.38
C LYS A 58 5.18 8.71 -11.78
N LYS A 59 4.06 9.31 -11.36
CA LYS A 59 3.71 10.71 -11.61
C LYS A 59 4.26 11.68 -10.55
N GLY A 60 5.03 11.20 -9.57
CA GLY A 60 5.68 12.05 -8.56
C GLY A 60 4.74 12.69 -7.53
N LYS A 61 3.48 12.27 -7.45
CA LYS A 61 2.43 12.94 -6.65
C LYS A 61 2.07 12.27 -5.32
N LEU A 62 2.77 11.20 -4.93
CA LEU A 62 2.44 10.46 -3.72
C LEU A 62 3.56 10.56 -2.68
N ASP A 63 3.19 11.06 -1.50
CA ASP A 63 3.96 10.86 -0.29
C ASP A 63 3.94 9.37 0.08
N LYS A 64 5.13 8.80 0.21
CA LYS A 64 5.39 7.38 -0.09
C LYS A 64 5.28 6.48 1.12
N LYS A 65 5.24 7.04 2.33
CA LYS A 65 5.59 6.27 3.54
C LYS A 65 4.40 5.63 4.26
N GLU A 66 3.26 6.30 4.38
CA GLU A 66 2.09 5.72 5.06
C GLU A 66 1.21 4.87 4.15
N PHE A 67 1.06 5.24 2.87
CA PHE A 67 0.16 4.54 1.95
C PHE A 67 0.74 3.24 1.36
N GLN A 68 2.07 3.14 1.22
CA GLN A 68 2.71 1.89 0.76
C GLN A 68 2.55 0.78 1.78
N ASN A 69 2.72 1.09 3.07
CA ASN A 69 2.61 0.09 4.12
C ASN A 69 1.18 -0.45 4.22
N ALA A 70 0.15 0.41 4.25
CA ALA A 70 -1.23 -0.03 4.34
C ALA A 70 -1.66 -0.91 3.16
N SER A 71 -1.30 -0.54 1.93
CA SER A 71 -1.64 -1.34 0.73
C SER A 71 -0.93 -2.69 0.71
N LEU A 72 0.31 -2.75 1.17
CA LEU A 72 1.10 -3.98 1.24
C LEU A 72 0.56 -4.94 2.31
N PHE A 73 0.25 -4.44 3.51
CA PHE A 73 -0.37 -5.25 4.56
C PHE A 73 -1.71 -5.81 4.13
N TYR A 74 -2.51 -5.03 3.38
CA TYR A 74 -3.79 -5.48 2.84
C TYR A 74 -3.61 -6.61 1.80
N PHE A 75 -2.59 -6.51 0.95
CA PHE A 75 -2.23 -7.57 0.00
C PHE A 75 -1.76 -8.85 0.71
N ILE A 76 -0.89 -8.73 1.72
CA ILE A 76 -0.41 -9.86 2.53
C ILE A 76 -1.59 -10.53 3.26
N ALA A 77 -2.49 -9.73 3.83
CA ALA A 77 -3.69 -10.22 4.50
C ALA A 77 -4.58 -11.04 3.56
N ALA A 78 -4.76 -10.56 2.32
CA ALA A 78 -5.54 -11.26 1.31
C ALA A 78 -4.90 -12.60 0.91
N ILE A 79 -3.57 -12.66 0.77
CA ILE A 79 -2.85 -13.91 0.47
C ILE A 79 -2.98 -14.89 1.64
N LEU A 80 -2.83 -14.42 2.87
CA LEU A 80 -3.01 -15.25 4.07
C LEU A 80 -4.42 -15.86 4.10
N LEU A 81 -5.47 -15.06 3.88
CA LEU A 81 -6.85 -15.55 3.92
C LEU A 81 -7.20 -16.54 2.79
N ILE A 82 -6.40 -16.58 1.72
CA ILE A 82 -6.54 -17.55 0.62
C ILE A 82 -5.97 -18.91 1.03
N ILE A 83 -4.95 -18.93 1.89
CA ILE A 83 -4.36 -20.19 2.37
C ILE A 83 -5.35 -20.78 3.39
N PRO A 84 -5.96 -21.94 3.10
CA PRO A 84 -6.92 -22.55 4.02
C PRO A 84 -6.23 -22.92 5.34
N GLY A 85 -6.60 -22.24 6.42
CA GLY A 85 -5.92 -22.38 7.70
C GLY A 85 -6.54 -21.54 8.81
N VAL A 86 -6.69 -22.11 10.01
CA VAL A 86 -7.19 -21.39 11.19
C VAL A 86 -6.24 -20.24 11.55
N LEU A 87 -4.93 -20.50 11.48
CA LEU A 87 -3.91 -19.54 11.93
C LEU A 87 -3.71 -18.45 10.86
N SER A 88 -3.71 -18.84 9.59
CA SER A 88 -3.68 -17.94 8.44
C SER A 88 -4.92 -17.06 8.36
N ASP A 89 -6.11 -17.60 8.63
CA ASP A 89 -7.35 -16.81 8.69
C ASP A 89 -7.28 -15.78 9.82
N PHE A 90 -6.82 -16.17 11.01
CA PHE A 90 -6.66 -15.26 12.14
C PHE A 90 -5.68 -14.12 11.84
N LEU A 91 -4.50 -14.47 11.31
CA LEU A 91 -3.48 -13.48 10.93
C LEU A 91 -3.94 -12.59 9.78
N GLY A 92 -4.65 -13.14 8.79
CA GLY A 92 -5.24 -12.41 7.69
C GLY A 92 -6.26 -11.39 8.17
N VAL A 93 -7.19 -11.79 9.05
CA VAL A 93 -8.17 -10.88 9.66
C VAL A 93 -7.48 -9.82 10.52
N LEU A 94 -6.47 -10.18 11.31
CA LEU A 94 -5.72 -9.23 12.13
C LEU A 94 -5.01 -8.17 11.27
N ALA A 95 -4.38 -8.60 10.18
CA ALA A 95 -3.75 -7.70 9.22
C ALA A 95 -4.78 -6.80 8.53
N LEU A 96 -5.97 -7.30 8.19
CA LEU A 96 -7.07 -6.47 7.68
C LEU A 96 -7.51 -5.42 8.69
N ILE A 97 -7.71 -5.80 9.96
CA ILE A 97 -8.08 -4.85 11.02
C ILE A 97 -7.01 -3.76 11.14
N TYR A 98 -5.72 -4.12 11.13
CA TYR A 98 -4.63 -3.16 11.16
C TYR A 98 -4.68 -2.20 9.96
N THR A 99 -4.92 -2.71 8.75
CA THR A 99 -5.00 -1.87 7.54
C THR A 99 -6.17 -0.88 7.60
N VAL A 100 -7.33 -1.32 8.07
CA VAL A 100 -8.52 -0.47 8.25
C VAL A 100 -8.25 0.58 9.33
N TYR A 101 -7.60 0.19 10.43
CA TYR A 101 -7.22 1.11 11.51
C TYR A 101 -6.29 2.22 11.00
N LEU A 102 -5.25 1.88 10.22
CA LEU A 102 -4.36 2.87 9.60
C LEU A 102 -5.12 3.82 8.69
N GLN A 103 -6.01 3.29 7.85
CA GLN A 103 -6.79 4.09 6.92
C GLN A 103 -7.78 5.02 7.61
N PHE A 104 -8.29 4.63 8.78
CA PHE A 104 -9.15 5.45 9.61
C PHE A 104 -8.38 6.57 10.33
N MET A 105 -7.22 6.25 10.91
CA MET A 105 -6.37 7.24 11.58
C MET A 105 -5.74 8.25 10.62
N ALA A 106 -5.33 7.81 9.43
CA ALA A 106 -4.88 8.71 8.37
C ALA A 106 -5.98 9.67 7.87
N ARG A 107 -7.26 9.36 8.09
CA ARG A 107 -8.37 10.28 7.79
C ARG A 107 -8.67 11.27 8.90
N ILE A 108 -8.25 11.00 10.14
CA ILE A 108 -8.57 11.82 11.32
C ILE A 108 -7.44 12.76 11.71
N THR A 109 -6.20 12.48 11.31
CA THR A 109 -5.14 13.49 11.32
C THR A 109 -5.25 14.26 10.01
N PRO A 110 -5.87 15.46 9.97
CA PRO A 110 -5.66 16.34 8.85
C PRO A 110 -4.16 16.58 8.83
N GLU A 111 -3.50 16.28 7.71
CA GLU A 111 -2.22 16.90 7.44
C GLU A 111 -2.40 18.39 7.71
N SER A 112 -1.69 18.87 8.73
CA SER A 112 -1.51 20.28 8.95
C SER A 112 -0.91 20.82 7.66
N ASN A 113 -1.76 21.48 6.89
CA ASN A 113 -1.42 22.34 5.78
C ASN A 113 -0.35 23.34 6.24
N HIS A 114 0.92 22.96 6.13
CA HIS A 114 2.04 23.89 6.23
C HIS A 114 2.43 24.31 4.81
N ASN A 115 1.50 25.03 4.18
CA ASN A 115 1.87 26.02 3.18
C ASN A 115 2.80 27.03 3.86
N ASN A 116 4.11 26.89 3.61
CA ASN A 116 5.12 27.95 3.53
C ASN A 116 6.48 27.35 3.89
N PHE A 117 7.29 26.99 2.91
CA PHE A 117 8.71 27.34 2.85
C PHE A 117 9.22 26.98 1.45
N ASN A 118 9.25 28.00 0.60
CA ASN A 118 10.14 28.04 -0.55
C ASN A 118 11.53 28.37 0.00
N PRO A 119 12.52 27.51 -0.24
CA PRO A 119 13.83 27.99 -0.66
C PRO A 119 14.09 27.43 -2.05
N GLN A 120 13.76 28.23 -3.06
CA GLN A 120 14.54 28.27 -4.29
C GLN A 120 15.94 28.72 -3.89
N GLY A 121 16.95 28.04 -4.44
CA GLY A 121 18.31 28.56 -4.45
C GLY A 121 19.35 27.46 -4.20
N ASP A 122 19.56 26.61 -5.19
CA ASP A 122 20.91 26.14 -5.53
C ASP A 122 20.84 25.55 -6.95
N ASP A 123 20.82 26.47 -7.91
CA ASP A 123 21.39 26.27 -9.24
C ASP A 123 21.86 27.67 -9.68
N ASP A 124 23.14 27.92 -9.46
CA ASP A 124 23.87 29.10 -9.92
C ASP A 124 24.00 29.01 -11.45
N VAL A 125 22.94 29.42 -12.15
CA VAL A 125 22.97 29.70 -13.58
C VAL A 125 22.78 31.20 -13.74
N ILE A 126 23.91 31.89 -13.88
CA ILE A 126 23.97 33.30 -14.24
C ILE A 126 23.49 33.42 -15.69
N ASP A 127 22.23 33.81 -15.88
CA ASP A 127 21.76 34.29 -17.16
C ASP A 127 22.37 35.69 -17.38
N VAL A 128 23.42 35.74 -18.21
CA VAL A 128 23.97 36.99 -18.72
C VAL A 128 22.96 37.58 -19.70
N GLU A 129 22.11 38.49 -19.21
CA GLU A 129 21.34 39.35 -20.08
C GLU A 129 22.34 40.30 -20.79
N ILE A 130 22.53 40.09 -22.09
CA ILE A 130 23.32 40.97 -22.94
C ILE A 130 22.52 42.27 -23.07
N ILE A 131 22.92 43.29 -22.31
CA ILE A 131 22.47 44.65 -22.57
C ILE A 131 23.20 45.10 -23.83
N ASP A 132 22.52 45.00 -24.98
CA ASP A 132 22.95 45.70 -26.19
C ASP A 132 22.77 47.21 -25.93
N GLU A 133 23.85 47.84 -25.48
CA GLU A 133 23.92 49.28 -25.27
C GLU A 133 23.79 50.00 -26.62
N TYR A 134 22.55 50.36 -26.96
CA TYR A 134 22.25 51.20 -28.11
C TYR A 134 22.90 52.58 -27.92
N SER A 135 24.02 52.78 -28.60
CA SER A 135 24.60 54.10 -28.83
C SER A 135 23.56 55.04 -29.43
N ARG A 136 23.13 56.04 -28.65
CA ARG A 136 22.50 57.25 -29.19
C ARG A 136 23.49 58.39 -29.16
N SER A 137 24.21 58.52 -30.26
CA SER A 137 24.70 59.81 -30.74
C SER A 137 23.49 60.63 -31.20
N ASP A 138 23.31 61.83 -30.65
CA ASP A 138 22.69 63.00 -31.31
C ASP A 138 22.95 64.21 -30.38
N ARG A 139 23.95 65.05 -30.63
CA ARG A 139 23.91 66.27 -31.47
C ARG A 139 22.66 67.13 -31.28
N ASN A 140 22.74 68.13 -30.40
CA ASN A 140 22.34 69.55 -30.56
C ASN A 140 22.29 70.16 -29.14
N SER A 141 22.77 71.37 -28.83
CA SER A 141 23.18 72.54 -29.62
C SER A 141 24.27 73.30 -28.87
#